data_AF-B5YDI6-F1
#
_entry.id   AF-B5YDI6-F1
#
_cell.length_a   1.000
_cell.length_b   1.000
_cell.length_c   1.000
_cell.angle_alpha   90.00
_cell.angle_beta   90.00
_cell.angle_gamma   90.00
#
_symmetry.space_group_name_H-M   'P 1'
#
loop_
_entity.id
_entity.type
_entity.pdbx_description
1 polymer ?
#
loop_
_entity_poly.entity_id
_entity_poly.type
_entity_poly.pdbx_seq_one_letter_code
_entity_poly.pdbx_strand_id
1 'polypeptide(L)'
;MRRERGFTLIELMVVIVIIAILAAVALPNFMGATERARESAVRSAMKTIQTALEMYATEHSGTYTNDLNGILPHLPGNKFPNSPATNSPYVIGQNLMQASGNPPSTPVLNTNPNTNEQYAIVYLYNPVENSYTLKGYNRTNTKEVLTLSNK
;
A
#
# COMPACT_ATOMS: atom_id res chain seq x y z
N MET A 1 32.68 -57.46 -4.08
CA MET A 1 33.36 -56.15 -3.99
C MET A 1 32.56 -55.16 -4.84
N ARG A 2 31.84 -54.22 -4.24
CA ARG A 2 31.09 -53.18 -4.97
C ARG A 2 32.09 -52.10 -5.39
N ARG A 3 32.15 -51.77 -6.68
CA ARG A 3 32.93 -50.63 -7.18
C ARG A 3 32.14 -49.36 -6.86
N GLU A 4 32.60 -48.61 -5.87
CA GLU A 4 32.14 -47.25 -5.64
C GLU A 4 32.68 -46.37 -6.78
N ARG A 5 31.79 -45.74 -7.54
CA ARG A 5 32.15 -44.75 -8.54
C ARG A 5 32.30 -43.40 -7.83
N GLY A 6 33.52 -42.86 -7.80
CA GLY A 6 33.78 -41.54 -7.28
C GLY A 6 33.23 -40.45 -8.20
N PHE A 7 32.82 -39.33 -7.60
CA PHE A 7 32.37 -38.12 -8.30
C PHE A 7 33.54 -37.49 -9.06
N THR A 8 33.35 -37.11 -10.32
CA THR A 8 34.42 -36.45 -11.09
C THR A 8 34.43 -34.94 -10.81
N LEU A 9 35.61 -34.33 -10.81
CA LEU A 9 35.73 -32.86 -10.68
C LEU A 9 35.02 -32.13 -11.83
N ILE A 10 35.01 -32.71 -13.03
CA ILE A 10 34.34 -32.13 -14.20
C ILE A 10 32.81 -32.14 -14.06
N GLU A 11 32.22 -33.19 -13.46
CA GLU A 11 30.79 -33.20 -13.13
C GLU A 11 30.44 -32.05 -12.19
N LEU A 12 31.27 -31.79 -11.19
CA LEU A 12 31.04 -30.68 -10.27
C LEU A 12 31.22 -29.32 -10.95
N MET A 13 32.22 -29.18 -11.83
CA MET A 13 32.49 -27.91 -12.53
C MET A 13 31.36 -27.50 -13.47
N VAL A 14 30.80 -28.43 -14.25
CA VAL A 14 29.67 -28.12 -15.13
C VAL A 14 28.45 -27.69 -14.32
N VAL A 15 28.20 -28.32 -13.18
CA VAL A 15 27.06 -27.99 -12.30
C VAL A 15 27.17 -26.56 -11.76
N ILE A 16 28.33 -26.16 -11.24
CA ILE A 16 28.49 -24.79 -10.71
C ILE A 16 28.40 -23.74 -11.83
N VAL A 17 28.87 -24.05 -13.04
CA VAL A 17 28.77 -23.14 -14.19
C VAL A 17 27.31 -22.93 -14.59
N ILE A 18 26.51 -24.00 -14.66
CA ILE A 18 25.09 -23.90 -14.97
C ILE A 18 24.35 -23.12 -13.88
N ILE A 19 24.61 -23.40 -12.59
CA ILE A 19 24.00 -22.67 -11.47
C ILE A 19 24.36 -21.18 -11.52
N ALA A 20 25.61 -20.82 -11.86
CA ALA A 20 26.04 -19.43 -11.98
C ALA A 20 25.29 -18.68 -13.10
N ILE A 21 25.07 -19.32 -14.26
CA ILE A 21 24.30 -18.73 -15.37
C ILE A 21 22.84 -18.54 -14.97
N LEU A 22 22.22 -19.55 -14.35
CA LEU A 22 20.82 -19.46 -13.91
C LEU A 22 20.61 -18.36 -12.85
N ALA A 23 21.53 -18.25 -11.89
CA ALA A 23 21.48 -17.22 -10.85
C ALA A 23 21.61 -15.79 -11.43
N ALA A 24 22.47 -15.60 -12.44
CA ALA A 24 22.68 -14.31 -13.09
C ALA A 24 21.41 -13.77 -13.80
N VAL A 25 20.61 -14.64 -14.41
CA VAL A 25 19.38 -14.24 -15.13
C VAL A 25 18.16 -14.11 -14.20
N ALA A 26 18.13 -14.84 -13.09
CA ALA A 26 16.97 -14.87 -12.19
C ALA A 26 16.83 -13.61 -11.31
N LEU A 27 17.95 -12.98 -10.91
CA LEU A 27 17.95 -11.85 -9.97
C LEU A 27 17.35 -10.52 -10.49
N PRO A 28 17.61 -10.04 -11.73
CA PRO A 28 17.27 -8.67 -12.10
C PRO A 28 15.77 -8.34 -12.13
N ASN A 29 14.89 -9.33 -12.35
CA ASN A 29 13.45 -9.07 -12.51
C ASN A 29 12.67 -8.98 -11.17
N PHE A 30 13.31 -9.32 -10.04
CA PHE A 30 12.60 -9.46 -8.75
C PHE A 30 12.19 -8.11 -8.13
N MET A 31 12.99 -7.06 -8.32
CA MET A 31 12.77 -5.76 -7.67
C MET A 31 11.54 -5.04 -8.22
N GLY A 32 11.37 -4.99 -9.55
CA GLY A 32 10.24 -4.30 -10.18
C GLY A 32 8.90 -5.03 -9.98
N ALA A 33 8.92 -6.36 -9.89
CA ALA A 33 7.72 -7.15 -9.61
C ALA A 33 7.18 -6.87 -8.19
N THR A 34 8.09 -6.76 -7.22
CA THR A 34 7.74 -6.48 -5.82
C THR A 34 7.10 -5.09 -5.66
N GLU A 35 7.65 -4.06 -6.31
CA GLU A 35 7.10 -2.70 -6.24
C GLU A 35 5.68 -2.63 -6.83
N ARG A 36 5.45 -3.25 -7.99
CA ARG A 36 4.11 -3.32 -8.60
C ARG A 36 3.11 -4.08 -7.74
N ALA A 37 3.55 -5.15 -7.07
CA ALA A 37 2.70 -5.90 -6.14
C ALA A 37 2.29 -5.03 -4.94
N ARG A 38 3.22 -4.23 -4.40
CA ARG A 38 2.94 -3.29 -3.31
C ARG A 38 1.99 -2.16 -3.75
N GLU A 39 2.20 -1.56 -4.93
CA GLU A 39 1.25 -0.59 -5.49
C GLU A 39 -0.16 -1.19 -5.67
N SER A 40 -0.25 -2.45 -6.12
CA SER A 40 -1.53 -3.17 -6.22
C SER A 40 -2.21 -3.35 -4.86
N ALA A 41 -1.42 -3.67 -3.81
CA ALA A 41 -1.93 -3.76 -2.45
C ALA A 41 -2.48 -2.41 -1.93
N VAL A 42 -1.83 -1.28 -2.25
CA VAL A 42 -2.36 0.06 -1.93
C VAL A 42 -3.71 0.29 -2.61
N ARG A 43 -3.83 -0.04 -3.91
CA ARG A 43 -5.10 0.10 -4.63
C ARG A 43 -6.21 -0.73 -3.98
N SER A 44 -5.90 -1.94 -3.53
CA SER A 44 -6.86 -2.82 -2.83
C SER A 44 -7.26 -2.25 -1.46
N ALA A 45 -6.30 -1.73 -0.69
CA ALA A 45 -6.56 -1.05 0.57
C ALA A 45 -7.48 0.17 0.38
N MET A 46 -7.21 1.00 -0.63
CA MET A 46 -8.05 2.15 -0.97
C MET A 46 -9.49 1.76 -1.31
N LYS A 47 -9.69 0.70 -2.09
CA LYS A 47 -11.04 0.19 -2.39
C LYS A 47 -11.77 -0.27 -1.14
N THR A 48 -11.07 -0.91 -0.21
CA THR A 48 -11.64 -1.34 1.08
C THR A 48 -12.12 -0.14 1.89
N ILE A 49 -11.31 0.93 1.95
CA ILE A 49 -11.68 2.19 2.61
C ILE A 49 -12.84 2.86 1.89
N GLN A 50 -12.84 2.87 0.56
CA GLN A 50 -13.93 3.41 -0.24
C GLN A 50 -15.25 2.71 0.09
N THR A 51 -15.28 1.38 0.09
CA THR A 51 -16.48 0.61 0.45
C THR A 51 -16.95 0.93 1.87
N ALA A 52 -16.03 1.10 2.83
CA ALA A 52 -16.40 1.52 4.18
C ALA A 52 -17.00 2.93 4.24
N LEU A 53 -16.49 3.88 3.43
CA LEU A 53 -17.06 5.23 3.30
C LEU A 53 -18.47 5.20 2.70
N GLU A 54 -18.71 4.38 1.68
CA GLU A 54 -20.03 4.22 1.07
C GLU A 54 -21.04 3.57 2.06
N MET A 55 -20.59 2.59 2.85
CA MET A 55 -21.41 1.99 3.91
C MET A 55 -21.76 3.02 4.98
N TYR A 56 -20.78 3.80 5.44
CA TYR A 56 -21.01 4.89 6.39
C TYR A 56 -22.02 5.90 5.84
N ALA A 57 -21.86 6.34 4.59
CA ALA A 57 -22.77 7.29 3.97
C ALA A 57 -24.20 6.74 3.88
N THR A 58 -24.35 5.45 3.57
CA THR A 58 -25.66 4.78 3.53
C THR A 58 -26.39 4.85 4.89
N GLU A 59 -25.66 4.73 6.00
CA GLU A 59 -26.21 4.85 7.36
C GLU A 59 -26.46 6.31 7.78
N HIS A 60 -25.76 7.26 7.17
CA HIS A 60 -25.80 8.69 7.51
C HIS A 60 -26.49 9.54 6.44
N SER A 61 -27.56 9.02 5.83
CA SER A 61 -28.38 9.74 4.85
C SER A 61 -27.59 10.32 3.67
N GLY A 62 -26.59 9.58 3.20
CA GLY A 62 -25.70 9.95 2.10
C GLY A 62 -24.55 10.88 2.49
N THR A 63 -24.38 11.21 3.78
CA THR A 63 -23.32 12.12 4.26
C THR A 63 -22.04 11.37 4.60
N TYR A 64 -20.90 11.84 4.10
CA TYR A 64 -19.59 11.25 4.41
C TYR A 64 -18.99 11.85 5.68
N THR A 65 -18.16 11.07 6.36
CA THR A 65 -17.52 11.49 7.61
C THR A 65 -16.37 12.46 7.38
N ASN A 66 -16.26 13.49 8.22
CA ASN A 66 -15.06 14.30 8.34
C ASN A 66 -14.05 13.70 9.34
N ASP A 67 -14.36 12.58 9.98
CA ASP A 67 -13.45 11.83 10.85
C ASP A 67 -13.43 10.37 10.41
N LEU A 68 -12.29 9.92 9.92
CA LEU A 68 -12.12 8.55 9.45
C LEU A 68 -12.18 7.50 10.57
N ASN A 69 -12.14 7.89 11.85
CA ASN A 69 -12.48 6.95 12.92
C ASN A 69 -13.93 6.47 12.81
N GLY A 70 -14.81 7.28 12.22
CA GLY A 70 -16.23 6.94 12.00
C GLY A 70 -16.44 5.73 11.08
N ILE A 71 -15.47 5.40 10.21
CA ILE A 71 -15.57 4.24 9.32
C ILE A 71 -14.93 2.97 9.87
N LEU A 72 -14.30 2.99 11.06
CA LEU A 72 -13.72 1.79 11.67
C LEU A 72 -14.74 0.65 11.81
N PRO A 73 -15.97 0.88 12.30
CA PRO A 73 -16.98 -0.18 12.40
C PRO A 73 -17.33 -0.84 11.05
N HIS A 74 -17.10 -0.12 9.94
CA HIS A 74 -17.36 -0.56 8.57
C HIS A 74 -16.15 -1.24 7.92
N LEU A 75 -15.02 -1.32 8.62
CA LEU A 75 -13.80 -1.95 8.13
C LEU A 75 -13.61 -3.35 8.72
N PRO A 76 -12.99 -4.29 7.97
CA PRO A 76 -12.73 -5.64 8.46
C PRO A 76 -11.81 -5.61 9.69
N GLY A 77 -12.34 -6.09 10.82
CA GLY A 77 -11.60 -6.14 12.09
C GLY A 77 -11.44 -4.77 12.77
N ASN A 78 -12.32 -3.81 12.46
CA ASN A 78 -12.34 -2.47 13.05
C ASN A 78 -11.01 -1.72 12.98
N LYS A 79 -10.25 -1.96 11.90
CA LYS A 79 -8.94 -1.37 11.67
C LYS A 79 -8.76 -1.05 10.20
N PHE A 80 -7.92 -0.07 9.91
CA PHE A 80 -7.52 0.19 8.53
C PHE A 80 -6.72 -0.98 7.94
N PRO A 81 -6.72 -1.13 6.60
CA PRO A 81 -5.89 -2.12 5.91
C PRO A 81 -4.41 -2.02 6.32
N ASN A 82 -3.65 -3.09 6.10
CA ASN A 82 -2.21 -3.06 6.37
C ASN A 82 -1.44 -2.40 5.22
N SER A 83 -0.42 -1.61 5.56
CA SER A 83 0.54 -1.09 4.60
C SER A 83 1.38 -2.22 4.01
N PRO A 84 1.62 -2.25 2.68
CA PRO A 84 2.44 -3.28 2.05
C PRO A 84 3.95 -3.15 2.35
N ALA A 85 4.39 -2.06 2.99
CA ALA A 85 5.78 -1.89 3.41
C ALA A 85 6.06 -2.48 4.81
N THR A 86 5.13 -2.30 5.75
CA THR A 86 5.36 -2.62 7.18
C THR A 86 4.46 -3.73 7.71
N ASN A 87 3.49 -4.19 6.91
CA ASN A 87 2.42 -5.11 7.33
C ASN A 87 1.68 -4.66 8.60
N SER A 88 1.70 -3.37 8.89
CA SER A 88 0.99 -2.74 10.00
C SER A 88 -0.17 -1.91 9.45
N PRO A 89 -1.29 -1.76 10.18
CA PRO A 89 -2.41 -0.95 9.75
C PRO A 89 -2.00 0.47 9.34
N TYR A 90 -2.66 1.02 8.32
CA TYR A 90 -2.64 2.48 8.09
C TYR A 90 -3.12 3.17 9.38
N VAL A 91 -2.44 4.25 9.76
CA VAL A 91 -2.81 5.05 10.94
C VAL A 91 -3.31 6.41 10.45
N ILE A 92 -4.20 7.03 11.22
CA ILE A 92 -4.62 8.41 10.96
C ILE A 92 -3.47 9.31 11.43
N GLY A 93 -2.74 9.90 10.49
CA GLY A 93 -1.69 10.86 10.80
C GLY A 93 -2.28 12.26 10.96
N GLN A 94 -2.08 12.89 12.12
CA GLN A 94 -2.32 14.33 12.22
C GLN A 94 -1.18 15.07 11.49
N ASN A 95 -1.51 15.74 10.38
CA ASN A 95 -0.65 16.65 9.62
C ASN A 95 0.40 16.00 8.69
N LEU A 96 0.12 15.99 7.39
CA LEU A 96 1.13 16.32 6.38
C LEU A 96 0.57 17.42 5.48
N MET A 97 1.20 18.60 5.60
CA MET A 97 1.06 19.79 4.75
C MET A 97 -0.28 20.54 4.88
N GLN A 98 -0.33 21.47 5.85
CA GLN A 98 -1.02 22.74 5.62
C GLN A 98 -0.39 23.40 4.39
N ALA A 99 -0.97 23.18 3.22
CA ALA A 99 -0.84 24.19 2.16
C ALA A 99 -1.55 25.44 2.69
N SER A 100 -0.75 26.45 3.03
CA SER A 100 -1.20 27.80 3.39
C SER A 100 -2.35 28.22 2.47
N GLY A 101 -3.57 28.33 3.02
CA GLY A 101 -4.73 28.88 2.33
C GLY A 101 -6.01 28.04 2.27
N ASN A 102 -6.02 26.78 2.73
CA ASN A 102 -7.25 25.97 2.71
C ASN A 102 -7.98 25.95 4.07
N PRO A 103 -9.34 25.91 4.07
CA PRO A 103 -10.17 25.88 5.29
C PRO A 103 -9.90 24.63 6.15
N PRO A 104 -10.23 24.65 7.45
CA PRO A 104 -9.68 23.73 8.43
C PRO A 104 -10.16 22.28 8.23
N SER A 105 -9.27 21.34 8.57
CA SER A 105 -9.56 19.94 8.89
C SER A 105 -9.77 18.99 7.69
N THR A 106 -8.74 18.75 6.88
CA THR A 106 -8.69 17.54 6.04
C THR A 106 -8.02 16.39 6.82
N PRO A 107 -8.72 15.30 7.16
CA PRO A 107 -8.13 14.17 7.88
C PRO A 107 -7.26 13.37 6.92
N VAL A 108 -5.94 13.53 7.02
CA VAL A 108 -4.99 12.77 6.22
C VAL A 108 -4.75 11.39 6.86
N LEU A 109 -5.00 10.29 6.14
CA LEU A 109 -4.53 8.94 6.52
C LEU A 109 -3.06 8.76 6.16
N ASN A 110 -2.18 9.53 6.81
CA ASN A 110 -0.76 9.31 6.61
C ASN A 110 -0.32 8.05 7.36
N THR A 111 0.23 7.09 6.61
CA THR A 111 1.07 6.06 7.23
C THR A 111 2.12 6.71 8.11
N ASN A 112 2.27 6.18 9.33
CA ASN A 112 3.20 6.60 10.37
C ASN A 112 4.29 7.60 9.90
N PRO A 113 4.18 8.90 10.26
CA PRO A 113 5.13 9.94 9.81
C PRO A 113 6.59 9.71 10.23
N ASN A 114 6.86 8.66 11.03
CA ASN A 114 8.17 8.37 11.62
C ASN A 114 9.02 7.37 10.80
N THR A 115 8.65 7.04 9.56
CA THR A 115 9.30 5.99 8.78
C THR A 115 9.44 6.40 7.32
N ASN A 116 10.69 6.46 6.84
CA ASN A 116 11.07 6.91 5.50
C ASN A 116 10.65 5.97 4.34
N GLU A 117 9.77 5.00 4.56
CA GLU A 117 9.40 3.97 3.55
C GLU A 117 7.91 3.63 3.58
N GLN A 118 7.01 4.59 3.36
CA GLN A 118 5.59 4.30 3.54
C GLN A 118 4.73 4.82 2.39
N TYR A 119 4.12 3.87 1.67
CA TYR A 119 2.98 4.10 0.80
C TYR A 119 1.87 4.78 1.61
N ALA A 120 1.46 5.99 1.24
CA ALA A 120 0.42 6.73 1.95
C ALA A 120 -0.97 6.61 1.27
N ILE A 121 -2.05 6.80 2.03
CA ILE A 121 -3.41 6.97 1.50
C ILE A 121 -3.97 8.26 2.10
N VAL A 122 -4.06 9.34 1.33
CA VAL A 122 -4.60 10.61 1.79
C VAL A 122 -6.11 10.64 1.59
N TYR A 123 -6.85 11.08 2.61
CA TYR A 123 -8.28 11.33 2.52
C TYR A 123 -8.53 12.84 2.62
N LEU A 124 -9.39 13.35 1.75
CA LEU A 124 -9.78 14.75 1.70
C LEU A 124 -11.30 14.78 1.67
N TYR A 125 -11.93 15.45 2.64
CA TYR A 125 -13.37 15.64 2.69
C TYR A 125 -13.73 17.12 2.51
N ASN A 126 -14.69 17.40 1.65
CA ASN A 126 -15.28 18.71 1.47
C ASN A 126 -16.72 18.71 2.06
N PRO A 127 -16.94 19.36 3.22
CA PRO A 127 -18.25 19.38 3.87
C PRO A 127 -19.30 20.20 3.10
N VAL A 128 -18.88 21.14 2.26
CA VAL A 128 -19.82 22.00 1.50
C VAL A 128 -20.48 21.22 0.37
N GLU A 129 -19.70 20.36 -0.30
CA GLU A 129 -20.16 19.57 -1.44
C GLU A 129 -20.48 18.12 -1.07
N ASN A 130 -20.33 17.75 0.21
CA ASN A 130 -20.40 16.37 0.69
C ASN A 130 -19.59 15.40 -0.21
N SER A 131 -18.38 15.81 -0.58
CA SER A 131 -17.51 15.06 -1.48
C SER A 131 -16.22 14.64 -0.80
N TYR A 132 -15.71 13.46 -1.16
CA TYR A 132 -14.43 12.95 -0.69
C TYR A 132 -13.49 12.63 -1.84
N THR A 133 -12.19 12.67 -1.56
CA THR A 133 -11.12 12.21 -2.43
C THR A 133 -10.14 11.36 -1.63
N LEU A 134 -9.90 10.14 -2.08
CA LEU A 134 -8.85 9.23 -1.61
C LEU A 134 -7.70 9.24 -2.61
N LYS A 135 -6.48 9.52 -2.17
CA LYS A 135 -5.28 9.48 -3.00
C LYS A 135 -4.26 8.49 -2.43
N GLY A 136 -3.92 7.47 -3.20
CA GLY A 136 -2.85 6.53 -2.85
C GLY A 136 -1.53 6.97 -3.44
N TYR A 137 -0.45 6.84 -2.69
CA TYR A 137 0.89 7.22 -3.09
C TYR A 137 1.85 6.03 -3.06
N ASN A 138 2.87 6.09 -3.92
CA ASN A 138 3.92 5.08 -4.00
C ASN A 138 4.90 5.17 -2.80
N ARG A 139 5.88 4.27 -2.71
CA ARG A 139 6.85 4.22 -1.60
C ARG A 139 7.54 5.56 -1.29
N THR A 140 7.77 6.38 -2.32
CA THR A 140 8.48 7.68 -2.19
C THR A 140 7.54 8.86 -1.96
N ASN A 141 6.22 8.66 -1.97
CA ASN A 141 5.21 9.72 -1.92
C ASN A 141 5.31 10.79 -3.02
N THR A 142 6.07 10.51 -4.08
CA THR A 142 6.27 11.43 -5.20
C THR A 142 5.33 11.15 -6.36
N LYS A 143 4.75 9.95 -6.41
CA LYS A 143 3.85 9.52 -7.48
C LYS A 143 2.53 9.03 -6.91
N GLU A 144 1.45 9.54 -7.47
CA GLU A 144 0.11 9.05 -7.20
C GLU A 144 -0.10 7.69 -7.90
N VAL A 145 -0.52 6.71 -7.11
CA VAL A 145 -0.86 5.36 -7.58
C VAL A 145 -2.30 5.35 -8.08
N LEU A 146 -3.23 5.95 -7.34
CA LEU A 146 -4.65 5.96 -7.64
C LEU A 146 -5.34 7.16 -6.95
N THR A 147 -6.32 7.75 -7.61
CA THR A 147 -7.32 8.61 -6.97
C THR A 147 -8.70 7.96 -7.08
N LEU A 148 -9.45 7.97 -5.98
CA LEU A 148 -10.86 7.59 -5.91
C LEU A 148 -11.65 8.77 -5.35
N SER A 149 -12.80 9.07 -5.91
CA SER A 149 -13.70 10.12 -5.43
C SER A 149 -15.15 9.68 -5.63
N ASN A 150 -16.08 10.33 -4.92
CA ASN A 150 -17.52 10.16 -5.12
C ASN A 150 -18.13 11.11 -6.16
N LYS A 151 -17.34 11.98 -6.80
CA LYS A 151 -17.77 12.79 -7.95
C LYS A 151 -17.63 12.02 -9.25
#